data_AF-A0A952EWU7-F1
#
_entry.id   AF-A0A952EWU7-F1
#
_cell.length_a   1.000
_cell.length_b   1.000
_cell.length_c   1.000
_cell.angle_alpha   90.00
_cell.angle_beta   90.00
_cell.angle_gamma   90.00
#
_symmetry.space_group_name_H-M   'P 1'
#
loop_
_entity.id
_entity.type
_entity.pdbx_description
1 polymer ?
#
loop_
_entity_poly.entity_id
_entity_poly.type
_entity_poly.pdbx_seq_one_letter_code
_entity_poly.pdbx_strand_id
1 'polypeptide(L)'
;MNWVARTAAVLIAVQLVVRAVLAFRGYFYWDDLILTGRAGTQGLLSPAYLFDDHDGHVMPAAFLVAGGITRLAPLNWIGPAISLVVLQLVASLTLLRALHVVLGWRPVLLLPLTFALFTPLSVPAFAWWAAALNSLPMLAALAWVCADAVLLVRTGSQRYAVTGLLVYFGGLLFFEKAA
;
A
#
# COMPACT_ATOMS: atom_id res chain seq x y z
N MET A 1 0.29 28.79 1.14
CA MET A 1 0.56 27.37 0.83
C MET A 1 1.72 27.27 -0.17
N ASN A 2 2.79 26.54 0.14
CA ASN A 2 3.97 26.39 -0.74
C ASN A 2 3.55 25.83 -2.11
N TRP A 3 4.08 26.38 -3.20
CA TRP A 3 3.78 25.90 -4.56
C TRP A 3 4.25 24.46 -4.77
N VAL A 4 5.37 24.04 -4.18
CA VAL A 4 5.88 22.66 -4.27
C VAL A 4 4.87 21.67 -3.66
N ALA A 5 4.29 22.02 -2.51
CA ALA A 5 3.28 21.18 -1.85
C ALA A 5 1.98 21.06 -2.68
N ARG A 6 1.55 22.17 -3.31
CA ARG A 6 0.39 22.16 -4.23
C ARG A 6 0.67 21.30 -5.45
N THR A 7 1.85 21.44 -6.06
CA THR A 7 2.25 20.62 -7.20
C THR A 7 2.33 19.14 -6.83
N ALA A 8 2.90 18.80 -5.68
CA ALA A 8 2.94 17.42 -5.18
C ALA A 8 1.52 16.83 -5.00
N ALA A 9 0.59 17.59 -4.42
CA ALA A 9 -0.80 17.16 -4.27
C ALA A 9 -1.48 16.95 -5.63
N VAL A 10 -1.26 17.83 -6.60
CA VAL A 10 -1.78 17.68 -7.97
C VAL A 10 -1.19 16.45 -8.65
N LEU A 11 0.12 16.22 -8.54
CA LEU A 11 0.77 15.03 -9.12
C LEU A 11 0.18 13.74 -8.55
N ILE A 12 -0.03 13.67 -7.23
CA ILE A 12 -0.67 12.53 -6.59
C ILE A 12 -2.11 12.36 -7.08
N ALA A 13 -2.89 13.45 -7.14
CA ALA A 13 -4.27 13.39 -7.61
C ALA A 13 -4.37 12.90 -9.07
N VAL A 14 -3.53 13.42 -9.96
CA VAL A 14 -3.46 12.99 -11.37
C VAL A 14 -3.07 11.52 -11.46
N GLN A 15 -2.07 11.10 -10.68
CA GLN A 15 -1.66 9.70 -10.63
C GLN A 15 -2.79 8.78 -10.15
N LEU A 16 -3.53 9.18 -9.11
CA LEU A 16 -4.66 8.41 -8.61
C LEU A 16 -5.78 8.28 -9.63
N VAL A 17 -6.04 9.30 -10.45
CA VAL A 17 -7.00 9.19 -11.55
C VAL A 17 -6.56 8.12 -12.54
N VAL A 18 -5.29 8.12 -12.95
CA VAL A 18 -4.74 7.08 -13.85
C VAL A 18 -4.88 5.69 -13.23
N ARG A 19 -4.53 5.54 -11.95
CA ARG A 19 -4.63 4.28 -11.22
C ARG A 19 -6.06 3.81 -11.01
N ALA A 20 -6.99 4.74 -10.75
CA ALA A 20 -8.41 4.44 -10.65
C ALA A 20 -8.96 3.93 -11.98
N VAL A 21 -8.62 4.55 -13.11
CA VAL A 21 -9.05 4.07 -14.44
C VAL A 21 -8.59 2.63 -14.68
N LEU A 22 -7.37 2.29 -14.29
CA LEU A 22 -6.86 0.92 -14.38
C LEU A 22 -7.59 -0.02 -13.41
N ALA A 23 -7.69 0.36 -12.14
CA ALA A 23 -8.34 -0.45 -11.10
C ALA A 23 -9.80 -0.75 -11.46
N PHE A 24 -10.60 0.25 -11.82
CA PHE A 24 -12.03 0.08 -12.11
C PHE A 24 -12.33 -0.61 -13.45
N ARG A 25 -11.34 -0.76 -14.32
CA ARG A 25 -11.43 -1.59 -15.54
C ARG A 25 -10.91 -3.01 -15.35
N GLY A 26 -10.36 -3.31 -14.16
CA GLY A 26 -9.85 -4.62 -13.81
C GLY A 26 -10.95 -5.65 -13.54
N TYR A 27 -10.49 -6.85 -13.21
CA TYR A 27 -11.31 -7.99 -12.84
C TYR A 27 -10.47 -8.93 -11.97
N PHE A 28 -11.12 -9.88 -11.29
CA PHE A 28 -10.42 -10.88 -10.49
C PHE A 28 -9.49 -11.72 -11.36
N TYR A 29 -8.21 -11.75 -11.00
CA TYR A 29 -7.18 -12.50 -11.70
C TYR A 29 -6.48 -13.47 -10.75
N TRP A 30 -6.38 -14.73 -11.17
CA TRP A 30 -5.57 -15.78 -10.52
C TRP A 30 -5.82 -15.87 -9.00
N ASP A 31 -4.83 -15.53 -8.17
CA ASP A 31 -4.90 -15.56 -6.70
C ASP A 31 -6.07 -14.78 -6.12
N ASP A 32 -6.57 -13.75 -6.81
CA ASP A 32 -7.72 -12.97 -6.36
C ASP A 32 -8.95 -13.89 -6.14
N LEU A 33 -9.11 -14.91 -6.99
CA LEU A 33 -10.17 -15.91 -6.88
C LEU A 33 -9.91 -16.90 -5.75
N ILE A 34 -8.64 -17.24 -5.47
CA ILE A 34 -8.25 -18.11 -4.36
C ILE A 34 -8.57 -17.44 -3.02
N LEU A 35 -8.15 -16.18 -2.85
CA LEU A 35 -8.44 -15.40 -1.64
C LEU A 35 -9.95 -15.24 -1.42
N THR A 36 -10.69 -14.95 -2.49
CA THR A 36 -12.15 -14.82 -2.46
C THR A 36 -12.84 -16.15 -2.13
N GLY A 37 -12.40 -17.27 -2.72
CA GLY A 37 -12.95 -18.60 -2.46
C GLY A 37 -12.72 -19.06 -1.02
N ARG A 38 -11.53 -18.81 -0.47
CA ARG A 38 -11.22 -19.08 0.94
C ARG A 38 -12.08 -18.24 1.88
N ALA A 39 -12.26 -16.95 1.59
CA ALA A 39 -13.11 -16.06 2.38
C ALA A 39 -14.59 -16.50 2.43
N GLY A 40 -15.07 -17.16 1.36
CA GLY A 40 -16.42 -17.71 1.28
C GLY A 40 -16.61 -19.04 2.03
N THR A 41 -15.55 -19.78 2.30
CA THR A 41 -15.59 -21.11 2.91
C THR A 41 -15.10 -21.17 4.35
N GLN A 42 -14.39 -20.13 4.81
CA GLN A 42 -13.76 -20.08 6.13
C GLN A 42 -14.25 -18.89 6.95
N GLY A 43 -14.06 -18.96 8.27
CA GLY A 43 -14.34 -17.86 9.19
C GLY A 43 -13.31 -16.74 9.02
N LEU A 44 -13.76 -15.48 8.86
CA LEU A 44 -12.90 -14.31 8.64
C LEU A 44 -11.82 -14.12 9.72
N LEU A 45 -12.15 -14.42 10.98
CA LEU A 45 -11.22 -14.33 12.11
C LEU A 45 -10.61 -15.69 12.49
N SER A 46 -10.83 -16.73 11.69
CA SER A 46 -10.28 -18.05 11.99
C SER A 46 -8.77 -18.03 11.78
N PRO A 47 -7.98 -18.59 12.72
CA PRO A 47 -6.52 -18.67 12.54
C PRO A 47 -6.13 -19.44 11.28
N ALA A 48 -6.89 -20.48 10.93
CA ALA A 48 -6.67 -21.28 9.71
C ALA A 48 -6.85 -20.46 8.42
N TYR A 49 -7.62 -19.38 8.45
CA TYR A 49 -7.79 -18.46 7.31
C TYR A 49 -6.71 -17.38 7.31
N LEU A 50 -6.48 -16.72 8.45
CA LEU A 50 -5.57 -15.58 8.54
C LEU A 50 -4.10 -15.97 8.45
N PHE A 51 -3.73 -17.15 8.96
CA PHE A 51 -2.36 -17.65 8.94
C PHE A 51 -2.18 -18.81 7.95
N ASP A 52 -3.03 -18.86 6.93
CA ASP A 52 -2.83 -19.77 5.80
C ASP A 52 -1.52 -19.44 5.08
N ASP A 53 -0.77 -20.48 4.74
CA ASP A 53 0.40 -20.36 3.90
C ASP A 53 -0.03 -20.35 2.43
N HIS A 54 -0.15 -19.15 1.85
CA HIS A 54 -0.56 -18.97 0.47
C HIS A 54 0.68 -18.89 -0.42
N ASP A 55 1.04 -20.02 -1.04
CA ASP A 55 2.20 -20.17 -1.92
C ASP A 55 3.53 -19.71 -1.29
N GLY A 56 3.71 -19.98 0.01
CA GLY A 56 4.89 -19.59 0.77
C GLY A 56 4.77 -18.22 1.44
N HIS A 57 3.58 -17.60 1.45
CA HIS A 57 3.36 -16.26 2.01
C HIS A 57 2.30 -16.27 3.12
N VAL A 58 2.73 -15.90 4.32
CA VAL A 58 1.83 -15.67 5.46
C VAL A 58 1.49 -14.18 5.55
N MET A 59 0.26 -13.82 5.17
CA MET A 59 -0.19 -12.43 4.99
C MET A 59 -1.54 -12.14 5.67
N PRO A 60 -1.62 -12.21 7.02
CA PRO A 60 -2.88 -12.13 7.76
C PRO A 60 -3.67 -10.84 7.53
N ALA A 61 -3.02 -9.70 7.36
CA ALA A 61 -3.73 -8.46 7.07
C ALA A 61 -4.26 -8.40 5.63
N ALA A 62 -3.54 -8.98 4.66
CA ALA A 62 -4.03 -9.10 3.29
C ALA A 62 -5.27 -10.01 3.24
N PHE A 63 -5.24 -11.16 3.91
CA PHE A 63 -6.39 -12.05 4.08
C PHE A 63 -7.57 -11.35 4.78
N LEU A 64 -7.31 -10.59 5.85
CA LEU A 64 -8.38 -9.87 6.55
C LEU A 64 -9.06 -8.83 5.65
N VAL A 65 -8.29 -8.07 4.88
CA VAL A 65 -8.82 -7.07 3.92
C VAL A 65 -9.59 -7.77 2.80
N ALA A 66 -9.00 -8.80 2.19
CA ALA A 66 -9.63 -9.54 1.11
C ALA A 66 -10.94 -10.18 1.57
N GLY A 67 -10.92 -10.90 2.70
CA GLY A 67 -12.09 -11.54 3.26
C GLY A 67 -13.17 -10.55 3.69
N GLY A 68 -12.79 -9.42 4.29
CA GLY A 68 -13.72 -8.34 4.63
C GLY A 68 -14.46 -7.80 3.40
N ILE A 69 -13.72 -7.51 2.33
CA ILE A 69 -14.28 -7.06 1.06
C ILE A 69 -15.20 -8.12 0.43
N THR A 70 -14.74 -9.38 0.39
CA THR A 70 -15.53 -10.50 -0.15
C THR A 70 -16.83 -10.71 0.63
N ARG A 71 -16.82 -10.56 1.96
CA ARG A 71 -18.03 -10.71 2.79
C ARG A 71 -19.07 -9.62 2.53
N LEU A 72 -18.64 -8.40 2.21
CA LEU A 72 -19.53 -7.28 1.92
C LEU A 72 -20.18 -7.40 0.55
N ALA A 73 -19.41 -7.79 -0.47
CA ALA A 73 -19.89 -7.96 -1.83
C ALA A 73 -19.13 -9.08 -2.55
N PRO A 74 -19.57 -10.35 -2.43
CA PRO A 74 -18.87 -11.48 -3.02
C PRO A 74 -18.74 -11.35 -4.54
N LEU A 75 -17.54 -11.62 -5.07
CA LEU A 75 -17.22 -11.55 -6.51
C LEU A 75 -17.54 -10.20 -7.18
N ASN A 76 -17.71 -9.14 -6.40
CA ASN A 76 -17.87 -7.79 -6.91
C ASN A 76 -16.50 -7.08 -6.90
N TRP A 77 -16.06 -6.64 -8.09
CA TRP A 77 -14.75 -6.03 -8.27
C TRP A 77 -14.62 -4.58 -7.74
N ILE A 78 -15.74 -3.91 -7.43
CA ILE A 78 -15.73 -2.51 -6.95
C ILE A 78 -14.95 -2.40 -5.63
N GLY A 79 -15.12 -3.35 -4.71
CA GLY A 79 -14.41 -3.37 -3.43
C GLY A 79 -12.89 -3.49 -3.59
N PRO A 80 -12.38 -4.49 -4.32
CA PRO A 80 -10.96 -4.59 -4.69
C PRO A 80 -10.44 -3.31 -5.37
N ALA A 81 -11.15 -2.76 -6.36
CA ALA A 81 -10.74 -1.54 -7.06
C ALA A 81 -10.59 -0.33 -6.12
N ILE A 82 -11.53 -0.13 -5.18
CA ILE A 82 -11.43 0.91 -4.16
C ILE A 82 -10.21 0.69 -3.26
N SER A 83 -9.97 -0.56 -2.83
CA SER A 83 -8.83 -0.88 -1.97
C SER A 83 -7.48 -0.55 -2.63
N LEU A 84 -7.34 -0.81 -3.93
CA LEU A 84 -6.15 -0.46 -4.70
C LEU A 84 -5.89 1.04 -4.70
N VAL A 85 -6.92 1.85 -4.94
CA VAL A 85 -6.80 3.32 -4.95
C VAL A 85 -6.45 3.87 -3.57
N VAL A 86 -7.05 3.32 -2.51
CA VAL A 86 -6.75 3.71 -1.12
C VAL A 86 -5.32 3.37 -0.74
N LEU A 87 -4.89 2.13 -1.00
CA LEU A 87 -3.52 1.68 -0.69
C LEU A 87 -2.48 2.47 -1.50
N GLN A 88 -2.78 2.80 -2.75
CA GLN A 88 -1.93 3.65 -3.58
C GLN A 88 -1.81 5.06 -3.01
N LEU A 89 -2.92 5.65 -2.55
CA LEU A 89 -2.89 6.96 -1.91
C LEU A 89 -2.02 6.93 -0.67
N VAL A 90 -2.16 5.91 0.19
CA VAL A 90 -1.31 5.73 1.37
C VAL A 90 0.16 5.66 0.97
N ALA A 91 0.54 4.80 0.02
CA ALA A 91 1.91 4.67 -0.47
C ALA A 91 2.46 5.99 -1.04
N SER A 92 1.66 6.73 -1.80
CA SER A 92 2.05 8.04 -2.36
C SER A 92 2.26 9.10 -1.26
N LEU A 93 1.42 9.10 -0.23
CA LEU A 93 1.54 10.05 0.89
C LEU A 93 2.73 9.74 1.79
N THR A 94 3.00 8.46 2.09
CA THR A 94 4.18 8.09 2.88
C THR A 94 5.47 8.36 2.13
N LEU A 95 5.49 8.16 0.81
CA LEU A 95 6.61 8.55 -0.05
C LEU A 95 6.81 10.07 -0.03
N LEU A 96 5.75 10.86 -0.21
CA LEU A 96 5.83 12.33 -0.14
C LEU A 96 6.38 12.78 1.22
N ARG A 97 5.92 12.17 2.31
CA ARG A 97 6.44 12.43 3.66
C ARG A 97 7.94 12.13 3.74
N ALA A 98 8.38 10.98 3.25
CA ALA A 98 9.79 10.59 3.26
C ALA A 98 10.66 11.58 2.48
N LEU A 99 10.23 11.94 1.27
CA LEU A 99 10.94 12.92 0.44
C LEU A 99 10.96 14.31 1.11
N HIS A 100 9.87 14.72 1.74
CA HIS A 100 9.82 15.98 2.48
C HIS A 100 10.76 15.98 3.69
N VAL A 101 10.85 14.88 4.43
CA VAL A 101 11.81 14.75 5.54
C VAL A 101 13.25 14.89 5.02
N VAL A 102 13.58 14.27 3.89
CA VAL A 102 14.95 14.30 3.36
C VAL A 102 15.30 15.64 2.70
N LEU A 103 14.42 16.15 1.82
CA LEU A 103 14.70 17.26 0.91
C LEU A 103 14.03 18.59 1.32
N GLY A 104 13.07 18.54 2.24
CA GLY A 104 12.17 19.66 2.53
C GLY A 104 11.26 20.01 1.34
N TRP A 105 10.52 21.12 1.44
CA TRP A 105 9.71 21.63 0.32
C TRP A 105 10.54 22.38 -0.74
N ARG A 106 11.63 21.76 -1.18
CA ARG A 106 12.48 22.26 -2.28
C ARG A 106 11.99 21.69 -3.62
N PRO A 107 12.13 22.41 -4.75
CA PRO A 107 11.65 21.93 -6.05
C PRO A 107 12.21 20.57 -6.47
N VAL A 108 13.44 20.26 -6.06
CA VAL A 108 14.11 18.97 -6.31
C VAL A 108 13.30 17.77 -5.81
N LEU A 109 12.42 17.94 -4.81
CA LEU A 109 11.51 16.89 -4.32
C LEU A 109 10.56 16.37 -5.43
N LEU A 110 10.15 17.23 -6.36
CA LEU A 110 9.19 16.88 -7.40
C LEU A 110 9.77 15.87 -8.39
N LEU A 111 11.08 15.82 -8.55
CA LEU A 111 11.75 14.90 -9.48
C LEU A 111 11.59 13.42 -9.05
N PRO A 112 12.04 12.98 -7.86
CA PRO A 112 11.84 11.61 -7.40
C PRO A 112 10.35 11.29 -7.18
N LEU A 113 9.55 12.27 -6.75
CA LEU A 113 8.09 12.06 -6.60
C LEU A 113 7.44 11.75 -7.95
N THR A 114 7.69 12.56 -8.98
CA THR A 114 7.12 12.34 -10.32
C THR A 114 7.59 11.00 -10.89
N PHE A 115 8.89 10.69 -10.78
CA PHE A 115 9.43 9.42 -11.23
C PHE A 115 8.72 8.23 -10.57
N ALA A 116 8.60 8.23 -9.23
CA ALA A 116 7.97 7.15 -8.49
C ALA A 116 6.45 7.04 -8.73
N LEU A 117 5.77 8.16 -8.98
CA LEU A 117 4.32 8.17 -9.25
C LEU A 117 3.99 7.62 -10.65
N PHE A 118 4.78 7.98 -11.65
CA PHE A 118 4.48 7.72 -13.07
C PHE A 118 5.35 6.63 -13.70
N THR A 119 6.24 5.99 -12.94
CA THR A 119 6.93 4.79 -13.39
C THR A 119 5.93 3.64 -13.67
N PRO A 120 6.09 2.90 -14.77
CA PRO A 120 5.21 1.78 -15.10
C PRO A 120 5.44 0.56 -14.20
N LEU A 121 6.51 0.55 -13.38
CA LEU A 121 6.89 -0.59 -12.54
C LEU A 121 5.76 -1.10 -11.63
N SER A 122 4.90 -0.21 -11.13
CA SER A 122 3.77 -0.56 -10.29
C SER A 122 2.46 -0.78 -11.05
N VAL A 123 2.43 -0.62 -12.38
CA VAL A 123 1.21 -0.83 -13.20
C VAL A 123 0.70 -2.26 -13.16
N PRO A 124 1.54 -3.31 -13.26
CA PRO A 124 1.06 -4.69 -13.18
C PRO A 124 0.32 -5.02 -11.88
N ALA A 125 0.69 -4.37 -10.77
CA ALA A 125 0.01 -4.56 -9.48
C ALA A 125 -1.49 -4.12 -9.53
N PHE A 126 -1.88 -3.23 -10.44
CA PHE A 126 -3.28 -2.82 -10.60
C PHE A 126 -4.09 -3.76 -11.49
N ALA A 127 -3.44 -4.72 -12.15
CA ALA A 127 -4.08 -5.80 -12.90
C ALA A 127 -4.18 -7.10 -12.09
N TRP A 128 -3.46 -7.20 -10.96
CA TRP A 128 -3.45 -8.37 -10.07
C TRP A 128 -3.57 -7.91 -8.61
N TRP A 129 -4.78 -7.98 -8.07
CA TRP A 129 -5.11 -7.34 -6.80
C TRP A 129 -4.40 -7.96 -5.60
N ALA A 130 -4.29 -9.28 -5.52
CA ALA A 130 -3.56 -9.99 -4.47
C ALA A 130 -2.10 -9.54 -4.39
N ALA A 131 -1.43 -9.38 -5.54
CA ALA A 131 -0.06 -8.86 -5.59
C ALA A 131 0.04 -7.40 -5.09
N ALA A 132 -0.96 -6.56 -5.37
CA ALA A 132 -1.03 -5.19 -4.85
C ALA A 132 -1.35 -5.12 -3.35
N LEU A 133 -2.18 -6.02 -2.81
CA LEU A 133 -2.44 -6.11 -1.38
C LEU A 133 -1.16 -6.35 -0.58
N ASN A 134 -0.16 -7.00 -1.18
CA ASN A 134 1.15 -7.21 -0.54
C ASN A 134 2.09 -6.03 -0.81
N SER A 135 2.27 -5.66 -2.08
CA SER A 135 3.29 -4.70 -2.48
C SER A 135 2.99 -3.24 -2.08
N LEU A 136 1.74 -2.77 -2.12
CA LEU A 136 1.41 -1.38 -1.78
C LEU A 136 1.61 -1.08 -0.29
N PRO A 137 1.15 -1.91 0.67
CA PRO A 137 1.48 -1.73 2.08
C PRO A 137 2.97 -1.83 2.37
N MET A 138 3.70 -2.75 1.74
CA MET A 138 5.15 -2.87 1.88
C MET A 138 5.86 -1.57 1.45
N LEU A 139 5.51 -1.02 0.27
CA LEU A 139 6.07 0.26 -0.20
C LEU A 139 5.73 1.41 0.74
N ALA A 140 4.49 1.43 1.26
CA ALA A 140 4.07 2.45 2.21
C ALA A 140 4.87 2.38 3.52
N ALA A 141 5.06 1.17 4.05
CA ALA A 141 5.81 0.91 5.27
C ALA A 141 7.29 1.27 5.09
N LEU A 142 7.92 0.85 3.99
CA LEU A 142 9.30 1.19 3.66
C LEU A 142 9.52 2.71 3.67
N ALA A 143 8.68 3.46 2.95
CA ALA A 143 8.80 4.92 2.90
C ALA A 143 8.62 5.57 4.28
N TRP A 144 7.66 5.09 5.07
CA TRP A 144 7.43 5.59 6.42
C TRP A 144 8.63 5.34 7.35
N VAL A 145 9.13 4.10 7.37
CA VAL A 145 10.28 3.68 8.20
C VAL A 145 11.53 4.47 7.81
N CYS A 146 11.79 4.68 6.52
CA CYS A 146 12.89 5.53 6.07
C CYS A 146 12.78 6.96 6.63
N ALA A 147 11.58 7.56 6.60
CA ALA A 147 11.39 8.90 7.12
C ALA A 147 11.55 8.95 8.64
N ASP A 148 11.05 7.94 9.36
CA ASP A 148 11.17 7.82 10.82
C ASP A 148 12.61 7.60 11.25
N ALA A 149 13.40 6.78 10.53
CA ALA A 149 14.82 6.60 10.78
C ALA A 149 15.59 7.93 10.66
N VAL A 150 15.32 8.72 9.62
CA VAL A 150 15.93 10.05 9.46
C VAL A 150 15.51 11.00 10.58
N LEU A 151 14.24 11.00 10.96
CA LEU A 151 13.75 11.87 12.05
C LEU A 151 14.28 11.45 13.41
N LEU A 152 14.43 10.15 13.67
CA LEU A 152 15.05 9.63 14.88
C LEU A 152 16.47 10.15 15.03
N VAL A 153 17.29 10.05 13.98
CA VAL A 153 18.68 10.54 13.99
C VAL A 153 18.74 12.05 14.14
N ARG A 154 17.85 12.80 13.48
CA ARG A 154 17.87 14.28 13.52
C ARG A 154 17.35 14.88 14.83
N THR A 155 16.41 14.21 15.51
CA THR A 155 15.71 14.77 16.66
C THR A 155 16.02 14.08 17.98
N GLY A 156 16.55 12.85 17.94
CA GLY A 156 16.72 11.99 19.12
C GLY A 156 15.41 11.48 19.74
N SER A 157 14.25 11.79 19.13
CA SER A 157 12.95 11.43 19.70
C SER A 157 12.63 9.95 19.51
N GLN A 158 12.56 9.21 20.63
CA GLN A 158 12.21 7.77 20.67
C GLN A 158 10.85 7.45 20.04
N ARG A 159 9.97 8.45 19.92
CA ARG A 159 8.69 8.30 19.23
C ARG A 159 8.88 7.74 17.81
N TYR A 160 9.90 8.18 17.09
CA TYR A 160 10.15 7.72 15.71
C TYR A 160 10.66 6.29 15.65
N ALA A 161 11.35 5.80 16.68
CA ALA A 161 11.68 4.38 16.81
C ALA A 161 10.40 3.54 17.01
N VAL A 162 9.50 3.98 17.89
CA VAL A 162 8.22 3.30 18.15
C VAL A 162 7.32 3.30 16.91
N THR A 163 7.12 4.46 16.27
CA THR A 163 6.26 4.54 15.08
C THR A 163 6.85 3.78 13.90
N GLY A 164 8.17 3.83 13.70
CA GLY A 164 8.87 3.03 12.70
C GLY A 164 8.66 1.53 12.93
N LEU A 165 8.84 1.06 14.16
CA LEU A 165 8.63 -0.34 14.53
C LEU A 165 7.19 -0.80 14.30
N LEU A 166 6.20 0.01 14.72
CA LEU A 166 4.78 -0.32 14.54
C LEU A 166 4.40 -0.40 13.06
N VAL A 167 4.90 0.51 12.23
CA VAL A 167 4.63 0.50 10.79
C VAL A 167 5.36 -0.64 10.09
N TYR A 168 6.58 -0.97 10.51
CA TYR A 168 7.31 -2.14 10.04
C TYR A 168 6.53 -3.43 10.32
N PHE A 169 6.09 -3.64 11.56
CA PHE A 169 5.21 -4.77 11.90
C PHE A 169 3.92 -4.76 11.08
N GLY A 170 3.30 -3.59 10.90
CA GLY A 170 2.13 -3.44 10.04
C GLY A 170 2.39 -3.90 8.61
N GLY A 171 3.53 -3.56 8.03
CA GLY A 171 3.96 -4.01 6.70
C GLY A 171 4.15 -5.53 6.63
N LEU A 172 4.77 -6.13 7.65
CA LEU A 172 4.96 -7.59 7.73
C LEU A 172 3.65 -8.38 7.73
N LEU A 173 2.57 -7.82 8.29
CA LEU A 173 1.27 -8.48 8.27
C LEU A 173 0.66 -8.58 6.87
N PHE A 174 1.13 -7.77 5.92
CA PHE A 174 0.76 -7.86 4.51
C PHE A 174 1.79 -8.62 3.69
N PHE A 175 3.09 -8.46 3.96
CA PHE A 175 4.12 -9.14 3.19
C PHE A 175 5.38 -9.38 4.00
N GLU A 176 5.77 -10.64 4.17
CA GLU A 176 7.00 -11.05 4.84
C GLU A 176 8.28 -10.45 4.23
N LYS A 177 8.26 -10.12 2.92
CA LYS A 177 9.37 -9.45 2.23
C LYS A 177 9.57 -7.99 2.65
N ALA A 178 8.78 -7.50 3.61
CA ALA A 178 9.06 -6.24 4.28
C ALA A 178 10.23 -6.35 5.28
N ALA A 179 10.67 -7.57 5.64
CA ALA A 179 11.80 -7.85 6.53
C ALA A 179 13.18 -7.66 5.88
#